data_AF-A0A2T2TZW7-F1
#
_entry.id   AF-A0A2T2TZW7-F1
#
_cell.length_a   1.000
_cell.length_b   1.000
_cell.length_c   1.000
_cell.angle_alpha   90.00
_cell.angle_beta   90.00
_cell.angle_gamma   90.00
#
_symmetry.space_group_name_H-M   'P 1'
#
loop_
_entity.id
_entity.type
_entity.pdbx_description
1 polymer ?
#
loop_
_entity_poly.entity_id
_entity_poly.type
_entity_poly.pdbx_seq_one_letter_code
_entity_poly.pdbx_strand_id
1 'polypeptide(L)'
;MSRGGTPSLRRTCTARSTSPSVWNFSYREYLQDWPTWINQGSTDLIHPQVYRKGPAQYEATLDAQSADQVGWDEEEVIGFYPGVLIKSGGYLVTASDIKDMVQANRDHGYQGEVLFYFDGLRQFDNLVADALKESHYQEPVPLPFDRASASPQECSSAQFECEWERSKAKGNVPPYIATDSEVANGNGYQARGLAYGEVGDGSGTTVERLFVVSTKDSLALHVLDPANGEQLSALDVSSVESTARPLNDIGVTDDGIIYAC
;
A
#
# COMPACT_ATOMS: atom_id res chain seq x y z
N MET A 1 6.27 37.07 -15.20
CA MET A 1 5.87 36.35 -16.42
C MET A 1 5.00 35.19 -15.98
N SER A 2 3.71 35.21 -16.35
CA SER A 2 2.72 34.19 -16.00
C SER A 2 3.09 32.88 -16.69
N ARG A 3 3.32 31.81 -15.92
CA ARG A 3 3.38 30.44 -16.44
C ARG A 3 2.04 29.77 -16.19
N GLY A 4 1.10 30.07 -17.07
CA GLY A 4 -0.12 29.29 -17.23
C GLY A 4 0.18 28.09 -18.13
N GLY A 5 0.30 26.93 -17.51
CA GLY A 5 0.36 25.64 -18.19
C GLY A 5 -0.06 24.61 -17.16
N THR A 6 -1.33 24.24 -17.14
CA THR A 6 -1.82 23.14 -16.30
C THR A 6 -1.18 21.86 -16.85
N PRO A 7 -0.41 21.10 -16.05
CA PRO A 7 0.11 19.80 -16.48
C PRO A 7 -1.06 18.95 -16.95
N SER A 8 -0.92 18.25 -18.08
CA SER A 8 -1.96 17.33 -18.55
C SER A 8 -1.92 16.03 -17.75
N LEU A 9 -2.16 16.12 -16.45
CA LEU A 9 -2.38 14.96 -15.59
C LEU A 9 -3.59 14.21 -16.15
N ARG A 10 -3.39 12.93 -16.50
CA ARG A 10 -4.45 12.06 -16.99
C ARG A 10 -5.54 12.04 -15.93
N ARG A 11 -6.75 12.46 -16.30
CA ARG A 11 -7.93 12.48 -15.44
C ARG A 11 -8.44 11.05 -15.23
N THR A 12 -7.74 10.27 -14.43
CA THR A 12 -8.22 8.99 -13.91
C THR A 12 -8.61 9.16 -12.46
N CYS A 13 -9.74 8.58 -12.04
CA CYS A 13 -10.24 8.65 -10.66
C CYS A 13 -9.39 7.83 -9.66
N THR A 14 -8.32 7.19 -10.14
CA THR A 14 -7.40 6.34 -9.38
C THR A 14 -5.98 6.83 -9.59
N ALA A 15 -5.23 7.00 -8.50
CA ALA A 15 -3.80 7.32 -8.52
C ALA A 15 -2.95 6.05 -8.39
N ARG A 16 -1.86 5.96 -9.17
CA ARG A 16 -0.83 4.93 -9.06
C ARG A 16 0.28 5.41 -8.14
N SER A 17 0.53 4.66 -7.09
CA SER A 17 1.55 4.93 -6.09
C SER A 17 2.58 3.81 -6.12
N THR A 18 3.87 4.17 -6.14
CA THR A 18 4.97 3.20 -6.15
C THR A 18 6.00 3.53 -5.06
N SER A 19 6.57 2.51 -4.42
CA SER A 19 7.56 2.67 -3.33
C SER A 19 8.85 1.89 -3.61
N PRO A 20 9.74 2.39 -4.49
CA PRO A 20 11.00 1.72 -4.80
C PRO A 20 12.04 1.93 -3.71
N SER A 21 13.13 1.16 -3.76
CA SER A 21 14.35 1.50 -3.02
C SER A 21 14.99 2.81 -3.56
N VAL A 22 15.97 3.35 -2.83
CA VAL A 22 16.75 4.53 -3.31
C VAL A 22 17.36 4.26 -4.69
N TRP A 23 17.33 5.26 -5.58
CA TRP A 23 17.51 5.07 -7.03
C TRP A 23 18.75 4.28 -7.43
N ASN A 24 19.93 4.68 -6.96
CA ASN A 24 21.19 4.03 -7.36
C ASN A 24 21.21 2.53 -7.00
N PHE A 25 20.57 2.15 -5.89
CA PHE A 25 20.46 0.73 -5.50
C PHE A 25 19.34 0.03 -6.30
N SER A 26 18.15 0.62 -6.38
CA SER A 26 16.99 0.03 -7.05
C SER A 26 17.25 -0.20 -8.54
N TYR A 27 17.92 0.75 -9.19
CA TYR A 27 18.28 0.68 -10.60
C TYR A 27 19.22 -0.51 -10.88
N ARG A 28 20.24 -0.69 -10.03
CA ARG A 28 21.30 -1.69 -10.23
C ARG A 28 20.89 -3.09 -9.82
N GLU A 29 20.19 -3.21 -8.70
CA GLU A 29 19.91 -4.51 -8.08
C GLU A 29 18.54 -5.06 -8.46
N TYR A 30 17.57 -4.17 -8.75
CA TYR A 30 16.17 -4.55 -9.00
C TYR A 30 15.64 -4.14 -10.37
N LEU A 31 16.47 -3.51 -11.22
CA LEU A 31 16.05 -2.96 -12.52
C LEU A 31 14.90 -1.96 -12.38
N GLN A 32 14.87 -1.21 -11.28
CA GLN A 32 13.83 -0.24 -10.96
C GLN A 32 14.33 1.18 -11.24
N ASP A 33 14.06 1.67 -12.44
CA ASP A 33 14.39 3.02 -12.89
C ASP A 33 13.23 4.01 -12.66
N TRP A 34 12.98 4.31 -11.39
CA TRP A 34 11.83 5.13 -11.01
C TRP A 34 11.86 6.60 -11.49
N PRO A 35 13.00 7.26 -11.72
CA PRO A 35 13.01 8.57 -12.38
C PRO A 35 12.43 8.50 -13.79
N THR A 36 12.76 7.46 -14.56
CA THR A 36 12.16 7.22 -15.87
C THR A 36 10.66 6.96 -15.77
N TRP A 37 10.19 6.26 -14.72
CA TRP A 37 8.75 6.05 -14.50
C TRP A 37 8.00 7.36 -14.28
N ILE A 38 8.58 8.30 -13.51
CA ILE A 38 8.03 9.65 -13.32
C ILE A 38 7.98 10.38 -14.67
N ASN A 39 9.11 10.48 -15.36
CA ASN A 39 9.23 11.24 -16.61
C ASN A 39 8.37 10.70 -17.76
N GLN A 40 7.88 9.47 -17.65
CA GLN A 40 6.99 8.83 -18.63
C GLN A 40 5.51 8.81 -18.17
N GLY A 41 5.19 9.40 -17.01
CA GLY A 41 3.84 9.40 -16.45
C GLY A 41 3.34 7.99 -16.08
N SER A 42 4.23 7.10 -15.65
CA SER A 42 3.90 5.72 -15.27
C SER A 42 3.48 5.60 -13.80
N THR A 43 3.84 6.58 -12.96
CA THR A 43 3.47 6.66 -11.55
C THR A 43 2.99 8.06 -11.25
N ASP A 44 1.95 8.19 -10.41
CA ASP A 44 1.38 9.48 -10.04
C ASP A 44 1.96 9.96 -8.69
N LEU A 45 2.28 9.02 -7.80
CA LEU A 45 2.91 9.23 -6.50
C LEU A 45 4.15 8.35 -6.36
N ILE A 46 5.23 8.89 -5.78
CA ILE A 46 6.48 8.16 -5.58
C ILE A 46 6.94 8.20 -4.13
N HIS A 47 7.40 7.06 -3.63
CA HIS A 47 7.78 6.86 -2.24
C HIS A 47 9.13 6.14 -2.08
N PRO A 48 10.28 6.77 -2.43
CA PRO A 48 11.57 6.12 -2.29
C PRO A 48 11.83 5.74 -0.83
N GLN A 49 12.27 4.51 -0.60
CA GLN A 49 12.49 3.96 0.74
C GLN A 49 13.80 4.47 1.36
N VAL A 50 13.78 5.70 1.90
CA VAL A 50 14.91 6.35 2.58
C VAL A 50 15.08 5.78 4.00
N TYR A 51 15.25 4.46 4.09
CA TYR A 51 15.27 3.73 5.35
C TYR A 51 16.65 3.81 6.02
N ARG A 52 16.90 4.95 6.68
CA ARG A 52 18.07 5.24 7.50
C ARG A 52 17.64 5.40 8.95
N LYS A 53 18.51 4.99 9.87
CA LYS A 53 18.19 4.99 11.31
C LYS A 53 18.54 6.30 12.02
N GLY A 54 19.44 7.10 11.43
CA GLY A 54 19.87 8.37 11.99
C GLY A 54 19.47 9.55 11.10
N PRO A 55 19.08 10.71 11.68
CA PRO A 55 18.63 11.88 10.92
C PRO A 55 19.64 12.37 9.87
N ALA A 56 20.91 12.51 10.22
CA ALA A 56 21.94 12.98 9.27
C ALA A 56 22.14 12.03 8.07
N GLN A 57 22.01 10.71 8.29
CA GLN A 57 22.10 9.73 7.22
C GLN A 57 20.83 9.73 6.35
N TYR A 58 19.68 9.96 6.97
CA TYR A 58 18.40 10.12 6.31
C TYR A 58 18.45 11.31 5.35
N GLU A 59 18.81 12.49 5.86
CA GLU A 59 18.92 13.73 5.10
C GLU A 59 19.89 13.59 3.92
N ALA A 60 21.12 13.11 4.15
CA ALA A 60 22.08 12.89 3.07
C ALA A 60 21.60 11.87 2.01
N THR A 61 20.77 10.90 2.41
CA THR A 61 20.18 9.94 1.46
C THR A 61 19.02 10.58 0.70
N LEU A 62 18.23 11.42 1.36
CA LEU A 62 17.12 12.19 0.79
C LEU A 62 17.63 13.19 -0.27
N ASP A 63 18.70 13.92 0.03
CA ASP A 63 19.39 14.81 -0.91
C ASP A 63 19.72 14.10 -2.22
N ALA A 64 20.28 12.89 -2.09
CA ALA A 64 20.65 12.05 -3.23
C ALA A 64 19.46 11.48 -4.01
N GLN A 65 18.22 11.71 -3.58
CA GLN A 65 17.00 11.35 -4.32
C GLN A 65 16.29 12.56 -4.96
N SER A 66 16.80 13.78 -4.75
CA SER A 66 16.19 15.01 -5.30
C SER A 66 16.16 15.00 -6.83
N ALA A 67 15.19 15.73 -7.40
CA ALA A 67 15.00 15.87 -8.84
C ALA A 67 16.32 16.21 -9.57
N ASP A 68 17.07 17.18 -9.03
CA ASP A 68 18.36 17.60 -9.58
C ASP A 68 19.44 16.51 -9.58
N GLN A 69 19.44 15.61 -8.58
CA GLN A 69 20.48 14.59 -8.44
C GLN A 69 20.22 13.36 -9.30
N VAL A 70 18.94 12.97 -9.47
CA VAL A 70 18.56 11.71 -10.13
C VAL A 70 17.80 11.90 -11.45
N GLY A 71 17.40 13.12 -11.78
CA GLY A 71 16.88 13.49 -13.10
C GLY A 71 15.41 13.16 -13.35
N TRP A 72 14.53 13.27 -12.34
CA TRP A 72 13.09 13.24 -12.55
C TRP A 72 12.50 14.65 -12.60
N ASP A 73 11.38 14.80 -13.31
CA ASP A 73 10.64 16.07 -13.46
C ASP A 73 9.57 16.20 -12.37
N GLU A 74 9.66 17.28 -11.58
CA GLU A 74 8.69 17.58 -10.52
C GLU A 74 7.28 17.86 -11.07
N GLU A 75 7.15 18.33 -12.31
CA GLU A 75 5.86 18.62 -12.93
C GLU A 75 5.10 17.35 -13.37
N GLU A 76 5.80 16.21 -13.49
CA GLU A 76 5.26 14.93 -13.96
C GLU A 76 4.80 14.00 -12.83
N VAL A 77 4.95 14.42 -11.56
CA VAL A 77 4.50 13.64 -10.39
C VAL A 77 3.59 14.49 -9.50
N ILE A 78 2.50 13.90 -9.00
CA ILE A 78 1.57 14.59 -8.08
C ILE A 78 2.26 14.81 -6.73
N GLY A 79 3.13 13.91 -6.32
CA GLY A 79 3.98 14.16 -5.16
C GLY A 79 5.03 13.10 -4.88
N PHE A 80 6.10 13.61 -4.27
CA PHE A 80 7.24 12.86 -3.76
C PHE A 80 7.12 12.78 -2.24
N TYR A 81 6.92 11.57 -1.71
CA TYR A 81 6.73 11.35 -0.26
C TYR A 81 7.69 10.26 0.23
N PRO A 82 8.89 10.63 0.72
CA PRO A 82 9.92 9.66 1.07
C PRO A 82 9.46 8.71 2.18
N GLY A 83 9.91 7.47 2.09
CA GLY A 83 9.68 6.45 3.10
C GLY A 83 10.61 6.66 4.30
N VAL A 84 10.04 6.78 5.50
CA VAL A 84 10.76 6.90 6.78
C VAL A 84 10.68 5.57 7.54
N LEU A 85 11.83 5.02 7.91
CA LEU A 85 11.87 3.81 8.73
C LEU A 85 11.66 4.14 10.21
N ILE A 86 10.47 3.85 10.71
CA ILE A 86 10.11 3.94 12.13
C ILE A 86 10.30 2.61 12.87
N LYS A 87 10.20 1.46 12.20
CA LYS A 87 10.29 0.13 12.82
C LYS A 87 10.79 -0.94 11.85
N SER A 88 11.75 -1.77 12.29
CA SER A 88 12.08 -3.05 11.65
C SER A 88 12.86 -3.96 12.62
N GLY A 89 12.49 -5.24 12.72
CA GLY A 89 13.17 -6.18 13.64
C GLY A 89 13.17 -5.69 15.09
N GLY A 90 14.34 -5.51 15.70
CA GLY A 90 14.49 -4.90 17.04
C GLY A 90 14.59 -3.36 17.06
N TYR A 91 14.71 -2.71 15.90
CA TYR A 91 14.84 -1.25 15.81
C TYR A 91 13.48 -0.56 15.94
N LEU A 92 13.44 0.52 16.72
CA LEU A 92 12.37 1.51 16.79
C LEU A 92 13.03 2.90 16.76
N VAL A 93 12.49 3.81 15.96
CA VAL A 93 12.95 5.20 15.90
C VAL A 93 12.70 5.92 17.24
N THR A 94 13.59 6.83 17.62
CA THR A 94 13.38 7.65 18.81
C THR A 94 12.41 8.80 18.53
N ALA A 95 11.81 9.36 19.59
CA ALA A 95 10.93 10.53 19.48
C ALA A 95 11.65 11.77 18.92
N SER A 96 12.95 11.94 19.17
CA SER A 96 13.73 13.04 18.59
C SER A 96 14.05 12.78 17.13
N ASP A 97 14.54 11.58 16.80
CA ASP A 97 14.99 11.29 15.43
C ASP A 97 13.84 11.37 14.42
N ILE A 98 12.63 10.92 14.80
CA ILE A 98 11.47 11.03 13.91
C ILE A 98 11.07 12.48 13.66
N LYS A 99 11.20 13.36 14.67
CA LYS A 99 10.94 14.80 14.51
C LYS A 99 11.96 15.41 13.54
N ASP A 100 13.24 15.08 13.71
CA ASP A 100 14.31 15.60 12.87
C ASP A 100 14.19 15.08 11.42
N MET A 101 13.80 13.82 11.22
CA MET A 101 13.59 13.24 9.87
C MET A 101 12.39 13.87 9.16
N VAL A 102 11.28 14.12 9.86
CA VAL A 102 10.12 14.81 9.27
C VAL A 102 10.44 16.28 9.02
N GLN A 103 11.19 16.94 9.92
CA GLN A 103 11.65 18.30 9.71
C GLN A 103 12.54 18.39 8.46
N ALA A 104 13.46 17.44 8.26
CA ALA A 104 14.27 17.36 7.04
C ALA A 104 13.39 17.31 5.78
N ASN A 105 12.31 16.51 5.77
CA ASN A 105 11.38 16.50 4.63
C ASN A 105 10.75 17.87 4.38
N ARG A 106 10.33 18.57 5.45
CA ARG A 106 9.74 19.92 5.35
C ARG A 106 10.74 20.95 4.87
N ASP A 107 12.00 20.87 5.30
CA ASP A 107 13.07 21.76 4.87
C ASP A 107 13.39 21.60 3.37
N HIS A 108 13.11 20.42 2.81
CA HIS A 108 13.20 20.13 1.37
C HIS A 108 11.92 20.45 0.59
N GLY A 109 10.89 21.01 1.25
CA GLY A 109 9.62 21.35 0.62
C GLY A 109 8.68 20.16 0.40
N TYR A 110 9.01 18.96 0.88
CA TYR A 110 8.14 17.79 0.77
C TYR A 110 6.99 17.85 1.78
N GLN A 111 5.77 17.67 1.26
CA GLN A 111 4.52 17.86 2.03
C GLN A 111 4.04 16.60 2.76
N GLY A 112 4.84 15.54 2.80
CA GLY A 112 4.54 14.34 3.59
C GLY A 112 5.57 13.23 3.43
N GLU A 113 5.27 12.09 4.04
CA GLU A 113 6.12 10.91 4.12
C GLU A 113 5.30 9.63 4.29
N VAL A 114 5.92 8.50 3.99
CA VAL A 114 5.35 7.16 4.28
C VAL A 114 6.09 6.56 5.47
N LEU A 115 5.38 6.24 6.55
CA LEU A 115 6.01 5.67 7.75
C LEU A 115 6.01 4.14 7.70
N PHE A 116 7.19 3.53 7.74
CA PHE A 116 7.35 2.08 7.72
C PHE A 116 8.04 1.57 9.00
N TYR A 117 7.48 0.66 9.79
CA TYR A 117 6.22 -0.06 9.65
C TYR A 117 5.17 0.43 10.65
N PHE A 118 3.88 0.34 10.31
CA PHE A 118 2.78 0.98 11.06
C PHE A 118 2.76 0.64 12.57
N ASP A 119 3.20 -0.57 12.94
CA ASP A 119 3.29 -1.01 14.34
C ASP A 119 4.13 -0.06 15.21
N GLY A 120 5.16 0.59 14.63
CA GLY A 120 6.01 1.53 15.34
C GLY A 120 5.25 2.72 15.94
N LEU A 121 4.10 3.09 15.37
CA LEU A 121 3.27 4.19 15.88
C LEU A 121 2.59 3.86 17.22
N ARG A 122 2.34 2.57 17.51
CA ARG A 122 1.60 2.12 18.70
C ARG A 122 2.50 1.60 19.81
N GLN A 123 3.77 1.35 19.54
CA GLN A 123 4.71 0.84 20.55
C GLN A 123 5.07 1.89 21.60
N PHE A 124 5.46 1.40 22.79
CA PHE A 124 5.86 2.22 23.94
C PHE A 124 4.83 3.32 24.26
N ASP A 125 3.58 2.91 24.41
CA ASP A 125 2.46 3.82 24.72
C ASP A 125 2.33 4.97 23.72
N ASN A 126 2.38 4.62 22.43
CA ASN A 126 2.27 5.57 21.30
C ASN A 126 3.39 6.63 21.22
N LEU A 127 4.57 6.41 21.82
CA LEU A 127 5.68 7.37 21.86
C LEU A 127 5.94 8.10 20.52
N VAL A 128 6.01 7.37 19.41
CA VAL A 128 6.27 7.93 18.08
C VAL A 128 5.06 8.71 17.55
N ALA A 129 3.85 8.20 17.73
CA ALA A 129 2.64 8.87 17.27
C ALA A 129 2.39 10.17 18.05
N ASP A 130 2.65 10.18 19.36
CA ASP A 130 2.50 11.37 20.20
C ASP A 130 3.59 12.40 19.87
N ALA A 131 4.84 11.96 19.67
CA ALA A 131 5.91 12.82 19.18
C ALA A 131 5.55 13.54 17.87
N LEU A 132 4.94 12.83 16.91
CA LEU A 132 4.49 13.40 15.65
C LEU A 132 3.32 14.37 15.82
N LYS A 133 2.31 14.00 16.62
CA LYS A 133 1.15 14.86 16.92
C LYS A 133 1.52 16.15 17.64
N GLU A 134 2.47 16.08 18.57
CA GLU A 134 2.94 17.25 19.32
C GLU A 134 3.81 18.19 18.49
N SER A 135 4.34 17.73 17.36
CA SER A 135 5.27 18.50 16.51
C SER A 135 4.67 18.85 15.15
N HIS A 136 4.75 17.93 14.19
CA HIS A 136 4.51 18.21 12.77
C HIS A 136 3.08 17.89 12.32
N TYR A 137 2.34 17.05 13.05
CA TYR A 137 1.00 16.58 12.69
C TYR A 137 -0.09 17.17 13.60
N GLN A 138 0.09 18.42 14.01
CA GLN A 138 -0.90 19.13 14.85
C GLN A 138 -2.18 19.44 14.07
N GLU A 139 -2.05 19.71 12.78
CA GLU A 139 -3.16 20.09 11.90
C GLU A 139 -3.36 19.06 10.78
N PRO A 140 -4.61 18.78 10.37
CA PRO A 140 -4.87 17.98 9.19
C PRO A 140 -4.29 18.64 7.94
N VAL A 141 -3.51 17.87 7.17
CA VAL A 141 -2.98 18.33 5.88
C VAL A 141 -4.05 18.11 4.80
N PRO A 142 -4.27 19.06 3.88
CA PRO A 142 -5.11 18.82 2.71
C PRO A 142 -4.54 17.65 1.89
N LEU A 143 -5.42 16.87 1.27
CA LEU A 143 -4.96 15.84 0.35
C LEU A 143 -4.27 16.50 -0.86
N PRO A 144 -3.21 15.90 -1.41
CA PRO A 144 -2.53 16.44 -2.59
C PRO A 144 -3.35 16.32 -3.87
N PHE A 145 -4.55 15.74 -3.77
CA PHE A 145 -5.55 15.64 -4.80
C PHE A 145 -6.89 16.03 -4.22
N ASP A 146 -7.74 16.64 -5.06
CA ASP A 146 -9.14 16.80 -4.73
C ASP A 146 -9.74 15.40 -4.52
N ARG A 147 -10.41 15.20 -3.39
CA ARG A 147 -11.33 14.06 -3.29
C ARG A 147 -12.30 14.22 -4.44
N ALA A 148 -12.57 13.12 -5.17
CA ALA A 148 -13.64 13.11 -6.14
C ALA A 148 -14.86 13.76 -5.50
N SER A 149 -15.27 14.93 -6.02
CA SER A 149 -16.23 15.79 -5.36
C SER A 149 -17.54 15.03 -5.23
N ALA A 150 -18.08 14.93 -4.01
CA ALA A 150 -19.51 14.71 -3.84
C ALA A 150 -20.24 15.97 -4.34
N SER A 151 -20.40 16.10 -5.66
CA SER A 151 -21.25 17.12 -6.28
C SER A 151 -22.66 16.97 -5.72
N PRO A 152 -23.28 18.02 -5.14
CA PRO A 152 -24.69 17.99 -4.73
C PRO A 152 -25.67 18.03 -5.92
N GLN A 153 -25.18 18.12 -7.15
CA GLN A 153 -26.01 18.08 -8.35
C GLN A 153 -25.85 16.71 -8.99
N GLU A 154 -26.94 15.96 -8.89
CA GLU A 154 -27.13 14.54 -9.26
C GLU A 154 -26.73 13.49 -8.21
N CYS A 155 -27.23 13.64 -6.99
CA CYS A 155 -27.74 12.47 -6.24
C CYS A 155 -28.99 11.91 -6.96
N SER A 156 -28.77 11.31 -8.13
CA SER A 156 -29.79 10.58 -8.91
C SER A 156 -29.14 9.45 -9.72
N SER A 157 -28.15 8.78 -9.15
CA SER A 157 -27.72 7.47 -9.63
C SER A 157 -27.35 6.61 -8.44
N ALA A 158 -27.94 5.43 -8.38
CA ALA A 158 -27.65 4.36 -7.43
C ALA A 158 -26.16 3.97 -7.45
N GLN A 159 -25.32 4.68 -6.69
CA GLN A 159 -23.90 4.35 -6.57
C GLN A 159 -23.64 3.83 -5.16
N PHE A 160 -23.65 2.49 -5.11
CA PHE A 160 -23.39 1.56 -4.01
C PHE A 160 -24.47 1.52 -2.91
N GLU A 161 -25.54 0.79 -3.19
CA GLU A 161 -26.31 0.15 -2.12
C GLU A 161 -25.37 -0.82 -1.38
N CYS A 162 -24.99 -0.47 -0.15
CA CYS A 162 -24.32 -1.33 0.84
C CYS A 162 -23.35 -2.37 0.24
N GLU A 163 -22.12 -1.97 -0.10
CA GLU A 163 -21.04 -2.93 -0.29
C GLU A 163 -20.92 -3.76 1.00
N TRP A 164 -21.00 -5.08 0.85
CA TRP A 164 -20.91 -6.01 1.96
C TRP A 164 -19.53 -5.90 2.62
N GLU A 165 -19.46 -6.06 3.94
CA GLU A 165 -18.18 -6.09 4.65
C GLU A 165 -18.11 -7.24 5.65
N ARG A 166 -16.89 -7.73 5.87
CA ARG A 166 -16.54 -8.68 6.92
C ARG A 166 -15.38 -8.09 7.72
N SER A 167 -15.62 -7.73 8.98
CA SER A 167 -14.66 -7.01 9.81
C SER A 167 -14.69 -7.45 11.27
N LYS A 168 -13.54 -7.29 11.95
CA LYS A 168 -13.43 -7.51 13.40
C LYS A 168 -14.34 -6.55 14.18
N ALA A 169 -14.48 -5.32 13.70
CA ALA A 169 -15.31 -4.30 14.31
C ALA A 169 -16.81 -4.66 14.31
N LYS A 170 -17.31 -5.29 13.23
CA LYS A 170 -18.69 -5.78 13.15
C LYS A 170 -18.90 -7.19 13.74
N GLY A 171 -17.84 -7.81 14.28
CA GLY A 171 -17.91 -9.16 14.84
C GLY A 171 -18.27 -10.24 13.81
N ASN A 172 -18.07 -9.98 12.53
CA ASN A 172 -18.45 -10.85 11.42
C ASN A 172 -17.22 -11.26 10.57
N VAL A 173 -16.05 -11.39 11.21
CA VAL A 173 -14.83 -11.89 10.57
C VAL A 173 -15.10 -13.26 9.96
N PRO A 174 -14.70 -13.52 8.70
CA PRO A 174 -14.93 -14.82 8.11
C PRO A 174 -14.15 -15.90 8.87
N PRO A 175 -14.72 -17.11 9.03
CA PRO A 175 -14.11 -18.15 9.85
C PRO A 175 -12.73 -18.57 9.34
N TYR A 176 -12.45 -18.41 8.04
CA TYR A 176 -11.19 -18.71 7.38
C TYR A 176 -10.11 -17.63 7.50
N ILE A 177 -10.39 -16.49 8.14
CA ILE A 177 -9.37 -15.48 8.46
C ILE A 177 -8.90 -15.71 9.90
N ALA A 178 -7.60 -15.96 10.08
CA ALA A 178 -7.02 -16.13 11.41
C ALA A 178 -7.00 -14.81 12.18
N THR A 179 -7.41 -14.85 13.45
CA THR A 179 -7.30 -13.73 14.38
C THR A 179 -5.88 -13.59 14.92
N ASP A 180 -5.55 -12.41 15.46
CA ASP A 180 -4.22 -12.15 16.04
C ASP A 180 -3.84 -13.18 17.12
N SER A 181 -4.82 -13.61 17.92
CA SER A 181 -4.62 -14.62 18.97
C SER A 181 -4.38 -16.02 18.40
N GLU A 182 -5.02 -16.39 17.30
CA GLU A 182 -4.81 -17.68 16.63
C GLU A 182 -3.42 -17.72 15.97
N VAL A 183 -3.03 -16.64 15.30
CA VAL A 183 -1.69 -16.49 14.70
C VAL A 183 -0.60 -16.53 15.78
N ALA A 184 -0.81 -15.88 16.91
CA ALA A 184 0.14 -15.89 18.03
C ALA A 184 0.35 -17.30 18.64
N ASN A 185 -0.63 -18.19 18.51
CA ASN A 185 -0.57 -19.57 19.00
C ASN A 185 -0.11 -20.58 17.93
N GLY A 186 0.31 -20.11 16.74
CA GLY A 186 0.76 -20.96 15.64
C GLY A 186 -0.36 -21.58 14.81
N ASN A 187 -1.62 -21.16 15.00
CA ASN A 187 -2.78 -21.66 14.24
C ASN A 187 -3.03 -20.78 13.00
N GLY A 188 -2.08 -20.84 12.05
CA GLY A 188 -2.15 -20.14 10.76
C GLY A 188 -1.37 -18.82 10.70
N TYR A 189 -1.41 -18.18 9.54
CA TYR A 189 -0.85 -16.84 9.29
C TYR A 189 -1.99 -15.85 9.04
N GLN A 190 -1.76 -14.56 9.34
CA GLN A 190 -2.66 -13.50 8.84
C GLN A 190 -2.66 -13.60 7.31
N ALA A 191 -3.81 -13.93 6.71
CA ALA A 191 -3.98 -14.06 5.27
C ALA A 191 -3.46 -12.81 4.54
N ARG A 192 -2.62 -12.98 3.52
CA ARG A 192 -2.00 -11.86 2.78
C ARG A 192 -2.36 -11.82 1.29
N GLY A 193 -2.92 -12.91 0.75
CA GLY A 193 -3.27 -13.03 -0.65
C GLY A 193 -4.76 -12.81 -0.87
N LEU A 194 -5.10 -11.81 -1.68
CA LEU A 194 -6.44 -11.57 -2.18
C LEU A 194 -6.35 -11.13 -3.63
N ALA A 195 -7.19 -11.71 -4.48
CA ALA A 195 -7.26 -11.36 -5.89
C ALA A 195 -8.70 -11.26 -6.36
N TYR A 196 -8.97 -10.29 -7.21
CA TYR A 196 -10.21 -10.16 -7.95
C TYR A 196 -9.93 -10.41 -9.42
N GLY A 197 -10.84 -11.09 -10.11
CA GLY A 197 -10.78 -11.19 -11.56
C GLY A 197 -11.91 -12.01 -12.17
N GLU A 198 -11.97 -11.97 -13.49
CA GLU A 198 -12.87 -12.78 -14.29
C GLU A 198 -12.25 -14.15 -14.59
N VAL A 199 -12.95 -15.24 -14.25
CA VAL A 199 -12.45 -16.61 -14.47
C VAL A 199 -13.53 -17.48 -15.10
N GLY A 200 -13.12 -18.58 -15.73
CA GLY A 200 -14.07 -19.58 -16.21
C GLY A 200 -14.75 -20.33 -15.06
N ASP A 201 -16.06 -20.48 -15.11
CA ASP A 201 -16.84 -21.26 -14.13
C ASP A 201 -16.85 -22.77 -14.40
N GLY A 202 -16.14 -23.23 -15.44
CA GLY A 202 -16.13 -24.62 -15.89
C GLY A 202 -17.33 -25.02 -16.77
N SER A 203 -18.31 -24.14 -16.95
CA SER A 203 -19.44 -24.31 -17.88
C SER A 203 -19.20 -23.65 -19.25
N GLY A 204 -18.07 -22.97 -19.41
CA GLY A 204 -17.74 -22.17 -20.58
C GLY A 204 -18.18 -20.71 -20.45
N THR A 205 -18.57 -20.27 -19.24
CA THR A 205 -18.95 -18.90 -18.94
C THR A 205 -17.86 -18.24 -18.09
N THR A 206 -17.55 -16.99 -18.42
CA THR A 206 -16.66 -16.14 -17.62
C THR A 206 -17.47 -15.43 -16.54
N VAL A 207 -16.95 -15.43 -15.32
CA VAL A 207 -17.63 -14.89 -14.15
C VAL A 207 -16.63 -14.21 -13.21
N GLU A 208 -17.06 -13.14 -12.55
CA GLU A 208 -16.24 -12.43 -11.58
C GLU A 208 -16.09 -13.25 -10.29
N ARG A 209 -14.88 -13.28 -9.74
CA ARG A 209 -14.56 -13.97 -8.48
C ARG A 209 -13.61 -13.14 -7.64
N LEU A 210 -13.83 -13.20 -6.34
CA LEU A 210 -12.88 -12.77 -5.34
C LEU A 210 -12.26 -14.00 -4.69
N PHE A 211 -10.94 -14.07 -4.68
CA PHE A 211 -10.17 -15.16 -4.10
C PHE A 211 -9.46 -14.70 -2.84
N VAL A 212 -9.49 -15.51 -1.80
CA VAL A 212 -8.82 -15.23 -0.53
C VAL A 212 -8.03 -16.45 -0.10
N VAL A 213 -6.73 -16.28 0.09
CA VAL A 213 -5.84 -17.34 0.58
C VAL A 213 -6.05 -17.49 2.08
N SER A 214 -6.33 -18.72 2.53
CA SER A 214 -6.38 -19.07 3.94
C SER A 214 -5.30 -20.08 4.27
N THR A 215 -4.65 -19.86 5.41
CA THR A 215 -3.73 -20.80 6.06
C THR A 215 -4.27 -21.25 7.42
N LYS A 216 -5.51 -20.89 7.74
CA LYS A 216 -6.16 -21.24 8.99
C LYS A 216 -6.70 -22.66 8.89
N ASP A 217 -6.34 -23.51 9.84
CA ASP A 217 -6.64 -24.95 9.92
C ASP A 217 -6.01 -25.80 8.80
N SER A 218 -6.16 -25.39 7.54
CA SER A 218 -5.49 -25.95 6.37
C SER A 218 -5.23 -24.89 5.31
N LEU A 219 -4.37 -25.23 4.34
CA LEU A 219 -4.13 -24.37 3.18
C LEU A 219 -5.30 -24.47 2.21
N ALA A 220 -6.01 -23.36 1.99
CA ALA A 220 -7.19 -23.32 1.15
C ALA A 220 -7.29 -22.00 0.37
N LEU A 221 -7.91 -22.08 -0.80
CA LEU A 221 -8.32 -20.91 -1.55
C LEU A 221 -9.83 -20.72 -1.42
N HIS A 222 -10.28 -19.67 -0.74
CA HIS A 222 -11.71 -19.36 -0.65
C HIS A 222 -12.13 -18.55 -1.86
N VAL A 223 -13.21 -18.97 -2.50
CA VAL A 223 -13.81 -18.30 -3.65
C VAL A 223 -15.08 -17.63 -3.19
N LEU A 224 -15.19 -16.32 -3.42
CA LEU A 224 -16.33 -15.51 -3.03
C LEU A 224 -17.01 -14.89 -4.24
N ASP A 225 -18.30 -14.65 -4.08
CA ASP A 225 -19.07 -13.78 -4.93
C ASP A 225 -18.71 -12.32 -4.60
N PRO A 226 -18.12 -11.55 -5.53
CA PRO A 226 -17.74 -10.18 -5.29
C PRO A 226 -18.95 -9.25 -5.05
N ALA A 227 -20.16 -9.63 -5.47
CA ALA A 227 -21.35 -8.80 -5.30
C ALA A 227 -21.90 -8.82 -3.87
N ASN A 228 -21.71 -9.90 -3.11
CA ASN A 228 -22.31 -10.05 -1.78
C ASN A 228 -21.39 -10.67 -0.70
N GLY A 229 -20.19 -11.13 -1.06
CA GLY A 229 -19.22 -11.71 -0.14
C GLY A 229 -19.59 -13.10 0.37
N GLU A 230 -20.55 -13.76 -0.28
CA GLU A 230 -20.88 -15.15 -0.06
C GLU A 230 -19.70 -16.02 -0.52
N GLN A 231 -19.32 -16.98 0.31
CA GLN A 231 -18.33 -17.97 -0.08
C GLN A 231 -19.01 -19.00 -1.00
N LEU A 232 -18.61 -19.02 -2.26
CA LEU A 232 -19.13 -19.93 -3.28
C LEU A 232 -18.48 -21.31 -3.19
N SER A 233 -17.18 -21.36 -2.92
CA SER A 233 -16.42 -22.61 -2.80
C SER A 233 -15.12 -22.43 -2.02
N ALA A 234 -14.42 -23.54 -1.79
CA ALA A 234 -13.04 -23.54 -1.36
C ALA A 234 -12.27 -24.57 -2.19
N LEU A 235 -11.13 -24.17 -2.77
CA LEU A 235 -10.22 -25.11 -3.40
C LEU A 235 -9.25 -25.63 -2.35
N ASP A 236 -9.22 -26.95 -2.22
CA ASP A 236 -8.18 -27.63 -1.45
C ASP A 236 -6.88 -27.59 -2.25
N VAL A 237 -5.91 -26.85 -1.71
CA VAL A 237 -4.57 -26.66 -2.29
C VAL A 237 -3.50 -27.27 -1.38
N SER A 238 -3.89 -28.20 -0.51
CA SER A 238 -2.96 -28.91 0.40
C SER A 238 -1.88 -29.71 -0.32
N SER A 239 -2.08 -30.04 -1.60
CA SER A 239 -1.10 -30.71 -2.46
C SER A 239 -0.01 -29.77 -3.01
N VAL A 240 -0.14 -28.45 -2.82
CA VAL A 240 0.90 -27.49 -3.21
C VAL A 240 2.04 -27.57 -2.20
N GLU A 241 3.10 -28.31 -2.56
CA GLU A 241 4.27 -28.49 -1.69
C GLU A 241 5.02 -27.17 -1.48
N SER A 242 5.33 -26.84 -0.22
CA SER A 242 6.23 -25.74 0.13
C SER A 242 7.25 -26.18 1.18
N THR A 243 8.48 -25.70 1.07
CA THR A 243 9.59 -26.05 1.98
C THR A 243 9.79 -25.04 3.11
N ALA A 244 9.11 -23.89 3.10
CA ALA A 244 9.33 -22.81 4.08
C ALA A 244 8.13 -21.89 4.35
N ARG A 245 7.26 -21.64 3.37
CA ARG A 245 6.05 -20.82 3.55
C ARG A 245 4.92 -21.41 2.70
N PRO A 246 3.75 -21.71 3.29
CA PRO A 246 2.59 -22.14 2.52
C PRO A 246 2.15 -21.02 1.56
N LEU A 247 1.27 -21.34 0.61
CA LEU A 247 0.64 -20.38 -0.29
C LEU A 247 0.18 -19.14 0.49
N ASN A 248 0.61 -17.95 0.08
CA ASN A 248 0.32 -16.67 0.75
C ASN A 248 -0.04 -15.55 -0.23
N ASP A 249 0.13 -15.76 -1.54
CA ASP A 249 -0.22 -14.80 -2.58
C ASP A 249 -1.08 -15.46 -3.66
N ILE A 250 -1.91 -14.65 -4.31
CA ILE A 250 -2.75 -15.05 -5.44
C ILE A 250 -2.93 -13.87 -6.39
N GLY A 251 -3.00 -14.14 -7.68
CA GLY A 251 -3.50 -13.21 -8.66
C GLY A 251 -4.30 -13.89 -9.77
N VAL A 252 -5.00 -13.04 -10.50
CA VAL A 252 -5.80 -13.41 -11.66
C VAL A 252 -5.38 -12.51 -12.80
N THR A 253 -5.01 -13.10 -13.93
CA THR A 253 -4.67 -12.34 -15.15
C THR A 253 -5.93 -11.96 -15.92
N ASP A 254 -5.80 -11.01 -16.84
CA ASP A 254 -6.90 -10.55 -17.71
C ASP A 254 -7.47 -11.67 -18.61
N ASP A 255 -6.69 -12.71 -18.90
CA ASP A 255 -7.13 -13.90 -19.65
C ASP A 255 -7.72 -15.01 -18.74
N GLY A 256 -7.97 -14.70 -17.47
CA GLY A 256 -8.65 -15.56 -16.51
C GLY A 256 -7.79 -16.71 -15.95
N ILE A 257 -6.46 -16.59 -16.03
CA ILE A 257 -5.54 -17.55 -15.44
C ILE A 257 -5.28 -17.15 -13.98
N ILE A 258 -5.43 -18.13 -13.08
CA ILE A 258 -5.15 -17.97 -11.66
C ILE A 258 -3.74 -18.44 -11.38
N TYR A 259 -2.94 -17.61 -10.73
CA TYR A 259 -1.61 -17.96 -10.22
C TYR A 259 -1.57 -17.73 -8.72
N ALA A 260 -0.86 -18.59 -7.99
CA ALA A 260 -0.72 -18.45 -6.55
C ALA A 260 0.65 -18.97 -6.11
N CYS A 261 1.24 -18.37 -5.06
CA CYS A 261 2.55 -18.74 -4.53
C CYS A 261 2.66 -18.62 -3.01
#